data_AF-A0A4Y2JGL3-F1
#
_entry.id   AF-A0A4Y2JGL3-F1
#
_cell.length_a   1.000
_cell.length_b   1.000
_cell.length_c   1.000
_cell.angle_alpha   90.00
_cell.angle_beta   90.00
_cell.angle_gamma   90.00
#
_symmetry.space_group_name_H-M   'P 1'
#
loop_
_entity.id
_entity.type
_entity.pdbx_description
1 polymer ?
#
loop_
_entity_poly.entity_id
_entity_poly.type
_entity_poly.pdbx_seq_one_letter_code
_entity_poly.pdbx_strand_id
1 'polypeptide(L)'
;MTIPGYVWIVSEQALLAPNKPDGVIGLKLVNATDEEAHIKDSVMVIARGFRTLYYNSSFNIQPAPNDCSKHDPVWETGQRFFGFLKEVTLQQGKTGRVAFDDKGDRIDSDYDIINIVNGKPNTVGEYVYSQVRF
;
A
#
# COMPACT_ATOMS: atom_id res chain seq x y z
N MET A 1 24.28 4.28 -22.34
CA MET A 1 23.52 3.02 -22.45
C MET A 1 22.05 3.32 -22.79
N THR A 2 21.78 4.15 -23.80
CA THR A 2 20.42 4.53 -24.25
C THR A 2 20.27 4.35 -25.77
N ILE A 3 21.21 3.64 -26.38
CA ILE A 3 21.24 3.30 -27.80
C ILE A 3 20.39 2.05 -28.05
N PRO A 4 20.03 1.74 -29.31
CA PRO A 4 19.35 0.49 -29.64
C PRO A 4 20.08 -0.73 -29.06
N GLY A 5 19.31 -1.70 -28.57
CA GLY A 5 19.83 -2.90 -27.89
C GLY A 5 19.86 -2.83 -26.37
N TYR A 6 19.45 -1.71 -25.76
CA TYR A 6 19.29 -1.57 -24.31
C TYR A 6 17.84 -1.33 -23.93
N VAL A 7 17.42 -1.88 -22.79
CA VAL A 7 16.09 -1.69 -22.20
C VAL A 7 16.27 -1.15 -20.79
N TRP A 8 15.45 -0.17 -20.43
CA TRP A 8 15.40 0.40 -19.09
C TRP A 8 14.06 0.06 -18.44
N ILE A 9 14.12 -0.67 -17.34
CA ILE A 9 12.98 -0.90 -16.45
C ILE A 9 13.28 -0.15 -15.16
N VAL A 10 12.41 0.78 -14.78
CA VAL A 10 12.67 1.75 -13.71
C VAL A 10 11.50 1.87 -12.74
N SER A 11 11.75 2.48 -11.59
CA SER A 11 10.72 2.80 -10.60
C SER A 11 9.84 3.99 -11.03
N GLU A 12 8.71 4.16 -10.36
CA GLU A 12 7.80 5.28 -10.59
C GLU A 12 8.50 6.65 -10.44
N GLN A 13 9.36 6.82 -9.44
CA GLN A 13 10.07 8.08 -9.21
C GLN A 13 11.03 8.41 -10.36
N ALA A 14 11.66 7.40 -10.95
CA ALA A 14 12.54 7.59 -12.10
C ALA A 14 11.77 7.95 -13.38
N LEU A 15 10.51 7.52 -13.53
CA LEU A 15 9.63 7.98 -14.62
C LEU A 15 9.28 9.47 -14.53
N LEU A 16 9.43 10.08 -13.36
CA LEU A 16 9.20 11.51 -13.18
C LEU A 16 10.45 12.35 -13.48
N ALA A 17 11.60 11.72 -13.66
CA ALA A 17 12.84 12.43 -13.93
C ALA A 17 12.77 13.22 -15.25
N PRO A 18 13.31 14.45 -15.30
CA PRO A 18 13.27 15.28 -16.51
C PRO A 18 14.14 14.72 -17.64
N ASN A 19 15.20 13.98 -17.30
CA ASN A 19 16.18 13.42 -18.24
C ASN A 19 15.91 11.95 -18.61
N LYS A 20 14.69 11.45 -18.38
CA LYS A 20 14.33 10.07 -18.74
C LYS A 20 14.40 9.87 -20.27
N PRO A 21 15.02 8.78 -20.75
CA PRO A 21 15.09 8.49 -22.18
C PRO A 21 13.76 7.93 -22.69
N ASP A 22 13.50 8.12 -23.99
CA ASP A 22 12.39 7.44 -24.67
C ASP A 22 12.58 5.91 -24.65
N GLY A 23 11.47 5.19 -24.59
CA GLY A 23 11.43 3.73 -24.49
C GLY A 23 11.66 3.17 -23.09
N VAL A 24 11.90 4.02 -22.07
CA VAL A 24 11.93 3.57 -20.68
C VAL A 24 10.55 3.03 -20.28
N ILE A 25 10.55 1.92 -19.55
CA ILE A 25 9.36 1.28 -19.00
C ILE A 25 9.42 1.40 -17.48
N GLY A 26 8.32 1.73 -16.85
CA GLY A 26 8.20 1.69 -15.39
C GLY A 26 6.78 1.43 -14.94
N LEU A 27 6.60 1.42 -13.63
CA LEU A 27 5.31 1.18 -12.99
C LEU A 27 4.79 2.48 -12.40
N LYS A 28 3.47 2.65 -12.39
CA LYS A 28 2.78 3.73 -11.70
C LYS A 28 1.68 3.12 -10.83
N LEU A 29 1.71 3.38 -9.53
CA LEU A 29 0.71 2.84 -8.61
C LEU A 29 -0.67 3.47 -8.88
N VAL A 30 -1.69 2.64 -9.05
CA VAL A 30 -3.06 3.09 -9.29
C VAL A 30 -3.64 3.69 -8.00
N ASN A 31 -4.33 4.82 -8.12
CA ASN A 31 -4.92 5.57 -7.00
C ASN A 31 -3.95 6.05 -5.90
N ALA A 32 -2.64 6.03 -6.14
CA ALA A 32 -1.62 6.43 -5.16
C ALA A 32 -1.83 7.82 -4.55
N THR A 33 -2.43 8.73 -5.32
CA THR A 33 -2.70 10.12 -4.93
C THR A 33 -4.16 10.38 -4.54
N ASP A 34 -5.02 9.36 -4.51
CA ASP A 34 -6.42 9.49 -4.10
C ASP A 34 -6.53 9.40 -2.57
N GLU A 35 -6.25 10.53 -1.92
CA GLU A 35 -6.26 10.66 -0.47
C GLU A 35 -7.62 10.26 0.14
N GLU A 36 -8.73 10.65 -0.48
CA GLU A 36 -10.07 10.35 0.03
C GLU A 36 -10.35 8.85 0.02
N ALA A 37 -9.98 8.16 -1.07
CA ALA A 37 -10.11 6.70 -1.14
C ALA A 37 -9.24 6.00 -0.09
N HIS A 38 -8.00 6.45 0.10
CA HIS A 38 -7.09 5.92 1.12
C HIS A 38 -7.62 6.13 2.55
N ILE A 39 -8.21 7.29 2.86
CA ILE A 39 -8.83 7.56 4.16
C ILE A 39 -9.99 6.59 4.41
N LYS A 40 -10.88 6.39 3.42
CA LYS A 40 -12.03 5.48 3.55
C LYS A 40 -11.59 4.04 3.82
N ASP A 41 -10.59 3.57 3.08
CA ASP A 41 -10.05 2.22 3.26
C ASP A 41 -9.37 2.07 4.63
N SER A 42 -8.60 3.07 5.06
CA SER A 42 -7.92 3.08 6.36
C SER A 42 -8.89 3.02 7.53
N VAL A 43 -9.96 3.83 7.50
CA VAL A 43 -11.01 3.80 8.53
C VAL A 43 -11.66 2.42 8.59
N MET A 44 -11.91 1.79 7.44
CA MET A 44 -12.49 0.44 7.39
C MET A 44 -11.55 -0.62 7.96
N VAL A 45 -10.24 -0.52 7.68
CA VAL A 45 -9.22 -1.40 8.28
C VAL A 45 -9.22 -1.26 9.80
N ILE A 46 -9.14 -0.03 10.30
CA ILE A 46 -9.13 0.26 11.74
C ILE A 46 -10.40 -0.23 12.42
N ALA A 47 -11.57 0.00 11.82
CA ALA A 47 -12.85 -0.47 12.37
C ALA A 47 -12.91 -2.01 12.50
N ARG A 48 -12.41 -2.74 11.49
CA ARG A 48 -12.32 -4.21 11.54
C ARG A 48 -11.28 -4.69 12.55
N GLY A 49 -10.16 -4.00 12.66
CA GLY A 49 -9.16 -4.26 13.69
C GLY A 49 -9.76 -4.12 15.08
N PHE A 50 -10.50 -3.03 15.36
CA PHE A 50 -11.11 -2.79 16.66
C PHE A 50 -12.18 -3.83 16.98
N ARG A 51 -12.97 -4.22 15.97
CA ARG A 51 -13.91 -5.31 16.10
C ARG A 51 -13.20 -6.59 16.55
N THR A 52 -12.11 -6.96 15.90
CA THR A 52 -11.33 -8.16 16.24
C THR A 52 -10.74 -8.05 17.65
N LEU A 53 -10.17 -6.90 18.01
CA LEU A 53 -9.64 -6.62 19.35
C LEU A 53 -10.72 -6.81 20.44
N TYR A 54 -11.91 -6.27 20.23
CA TYR A 54 -13.00 -6.29 21.21
C TYR A 54 -13.62 -7.68 21.38
N TYR A 55 -13.83 -8.41 20.28
CA TYR A 55 -14.44 -9.75 20.31
C TYR A 55 -13.44 -10.85 20.68
N ASN A 56 -12.14 -10.63 20.52
CA ASN A 56 -11.11 -11.55 21.02
C ASN A 56 -10.90 -11.30 22.52
N SER A 57 -11.91 -11.65 23.33
CA SER A 57 -12.04 -11.37 24.77
C SER A 57 -11.06 -12.10 25.68
N SER A 58 -10.02 -12.73 25.12
CA SER A 58 -9.08 -13.56 25.86
C SER A 58 -8.03 -12.74 26.63
N PHE A 59 -7.99 -11.41 26.49
CA PHE A 59 -7.01 -10.56 27.14
C PHE A 59 -7.62 -9.25 27.68
N ASN A 60 -6.99 -8.71 28.71
CA ASN A 60 -7.38 -7.44 29.32
C ASN A 60 -6.95 -6.27 28.41
N ILE A 61 -7.92 -5.52 27.88
CA ILE A 61 -7.68 -4.35 27.02
C ILE A 61 -7.24 -3.17 27.88
N GLN A 62 -5.99 -2.73 27.70
CA GLN A 62 -5.44 -1.55 28.38
C GLN A 62 -5.69 -0.28 27.55
N PRO A 63 -5.99 0.86 28.19
CA PRO A 63 -6.09 2.13 27.49
C PRO A 63 -4.76 2.49 26.84
N ALA A 64 -4.82 3.22 25.72
CA ALA A 64 -3.63 3.76 25.08
C ALA A 64 -2.96 4.80 26.01
N PRO A 65 -1.61 4.88 26.00
CA PRO A 65 -0.88 5.99 26.59
C PRO A 65 -1.47 7.34 26.16
N ASN A 66 -1.69 8.23 27.12
CA ASN A 66 -2.28 9.55 26.87
C ASN A 66 -1.28 10.70 27.01
N ASP A 67 -0.03 10.40 27.32
CA ASP A 67 1.06 11.36 27.54
C ASP A 67 2.39 10.76 27.07
N CYS A 68 3.24 11.59 26.47
CA CYS A 68 4.58 11.21 26.00
C CYS A 68 5.68 11.55 27.02
N SER A 69 5.39 12.32 28.07
CA SER A 69 6.37 12.81 29.05
C SER A 69 6.83 11.73 30.03
N LYS A 70 6.07 10.65 30.15
CA LYS A 70 6.39 9.50 30.98
C LYS A 70 7.01 8.42 30.11
N HIS A 71 8.06 7.78 30.62
CA HIS A 71 8.46 6.49 30.09
C HIS A 71 7.38 5.47 30.46
N ASP A 72 6.31 5.46 29.69
CA ASP A 72 5.22 4.52 29.91
C ASP A 72 5.72 3.09 29.64
N PRO A 73 5.24 2.11 30.44
CA PRO A 73 5.50 0.71 30.16
C PRO A 73 4.95 0.34 28.78
N VAL A 74 5.55 -0.68 28.17
CA VAL A 74 5.18 -1.22 26.86
C VAL A 74 3.65 -1.39 26.75
N TRP A 75 3.03 -0.73 25.76
CA TRP A 75 1.59 -0.86 25.50
C TRP A 75 1.28 -2.18 24.77
N GLU A 76 1.09 -3.25 25.54
CA GLU A 76 0.85 -4.60 25.01
C GLU A 76 -0.42 -4.68 24.15
N THR A 77 -1.48 -3.98 24.55
CA THR A 77 -2.73 -3.92 23.76
C THR A 77 -2.47 -3.29 22.39
N GLY A 78 -1.60 -2.28 22.30
CA GLY A 78 -1.21 -1.66 21.04
C GLY A 78 -0.45 -2.61 20.12
N GLN A 79 0.50 -3.38 20.66
CA GLN A 79 1.24 -4.38 19.87
C GLN A 79 0.33 -5.46 19.31
N ARG A 80 -0.62 -5.96 20.11
CA ARG A 80 -1.63 -6.94 19.66
C ARG A 80 -2.58 -6.34 18.64
N PHE A 81 -3.02 -5.11 18.87
CA PHE A 81 -3.88 -4.40 17.93
C PHE A 81 -3.22 -4.22 16.57
N PHE A 82 -1.93 -3.87 16.53
CA PHE A 82 -1.15 -3.83 15.30
C PHE A 82 -1.13 -5.19 14.58
N GLY A 83 -0.98 -6.29 15.33
CA GLY A 83 -1.14 -7.64 14.79
C GLY A 83 -2.50 -7.85 14.10
N PHE A 84 -3.59 -7.48 14.77
CA PHE A 84 -4.93 -7.58 14.18
C PHE A 84 -5.14 -6.69 12.96
N LEU A 85 -4.53 -5.49 12.92
CA LEU A 85 -4.60 -4.63 11.74
C LEU A 85 -3.96 -5.28 10.51
N LYS A 86 -2.81 -5.95 10.68
CA LYS A 86 -2.13 -6.66 9.59
C LYS A 86 -2.95 -7.83 9.04
N GLU A 87 -3.75 -8.47 9.88
CA GLU A 87 -4.65 -9.58 9.47
C GLU A 87 -5.89 -9.10 8.70
N VAL A 88 -6.21 -7.80 8.73
CA VAL A 88 -7.40 -7.29 8.02
C VAL A 88 -7.17 -7.33 6.51
N THR A 89 -8.08 -8.01 5.81
CA THR A 89 -8.18 -7.96 4.35
C THR A 89 -9.49 -7.29 3.92
N LEU A 90 -9.40 -6.28 3.05
CA LEU A 90 -10.54 -5.70 2.32
C LEU A 90 -10.48 -6.19 0.86
N GLN A 91 -11.41 -7.06 0.46
CA GLN A 91 -11.46 -7.58 -0.91
C GLN A 91 -11.86 -6.50 -1.93
N GLN A 92 -12.67 -5.53 -1.51
CA GLN A 92 -13.22 -4.47 -2.36
C GLN A 92 -13.08 -3.11 -1.65
N GLY A 93 -11.84 -2.69 -1.43
CA GLY A 93 -11.53 -1.33 -1.01
C GLY A 93 -11.73 -0.33 -2.15
N LYS A 94 -11.76 0.96 -1.82
CA LYS A 94 -11.81 2.05 -2.81
C LYS A 94 -10.55 2.11 -3.66
N THR A 95 -9.42 1.71 -3.09
CA THR A 95 -8.13 1.64 -3.77
C THR A 95 -7.78 0.22 -4.22
N GLY A 96 -8.78 -0.62 -4.49
CA GLY A 96 -8.60 -2.04 -4.83
C GLY A 96 -8.53 -2.93 -3.59
N ARG A 97 -7.83 -4.07 -3.71
CA ARG A 97 -7.65 -4.97 -2.56
C ARG A 97 -6.71 -4.30 -1.55
N VAL A 98 -7.05 -4.43 -0.27
CA VAL A 98 -6.22 -3.94 0.85
C VAL A 98 -5.86 -5.14 1.71
N ALA A 99 -4.57 -5.43 1.77
CA ALA A 99 -3.97 -6.44 2.64
C ALA A 99 -2.55 -6.00 2.99
N PHE A 100 -1.97 -6.62 4.01
CA PHE A 100 -0.67 -6.27 4.54
C PHE A 100 0.23 -7.49 4.65
N ASP A 101 1.53 -7.28 4.52
CA ASP A 101 2.53 -8.31 4.82
C ASP A 101 2.83 -8.39 6.33
N ASP A 102 3.80 -9.23 6.71
CA ASP A 102 4.22 -9.41 8.09
C ASP A 102 4.82 -8.14 8.72
N LYS A 103 5.28 -7.18 7.92
CA LYS A 103 5.83 -5.90 8.36
C LYS A 103 4.75 -4.81 8.44
N GLY A 104 3.59 -5.02 7.86
CA GLY A 104 2.51 -4.05 7.78
C GLY A 104 2.56 -3.20 6.50
N ASP A 105 3.39 -3.58 5.53
CA ASP A 105 3.44 -2.93 4.23
C ASP A 105 2.27 -3.42 3.38
N ARG A 106 1.67 -2.50 2.61
CA ARG A 106 0.54 -2.82 1.74
C ARG A 106 1.02 -3.73 0.59
N ILE A 107 0.33 -4.85 0.41
CA ILE A 107 0.56 -5.78 -0.70
C ILE A 107 -0.62 -5.77 -1.68
N ASP A 108 -0.45 -6.49 -2.80
CA ASP A 108 -1.54 -6.77 -3.75
C ASP A 108 -2.17 -5.51 -4.35
N SER A 109 -1.32 -4.52 -4.60
CA SER A 109 -1.69 -3.24 -5.21
C SER A 109 -1.68 -3.33 -6.73
N ASP A 110 -2.50 -2.49 -7.37
CA ASP A 110 -2.64 -2.44 -8.82
C ASP A 110 -1.71 -1.35 -9.41
N TYR A 111 -1.08 -1.64 -10.54
CA TYR A 111 -0.12 -0.75 -11.19
C TYR A 111 -0.40 -0.62 -12.69
N ASP A 112 -0.27 0.60 -13.21
CA ASP A 112 -0.18 0.84 -14.64
C ASP A 112 1.27 0.64 -15.12
N ILE A 113 1.46 -0.09 -16.21
CA ILE A 113 2.75 -0.22 -16.88
C ILE A 113 2.87 0.94 -17.87
N ILE A 114 3.83 1.83 -17.65
CA ILE A 114 4.02 3.06 -18.41
C ILE A 114 5.25 2.92 -19.31
N ASN A 115 5.09 3.29 -20.58
CA ASN A 115 6.19 3.51 -21.51
C ASN A 115 6.29 5.01 -21.86
N ILE A 116 7.51 5.56 -21.91
CA ILE A 116 7.73 6.93 -22.38
C ILE A 116 7.93 6.92 -23.90
N VAL A 117 7.02 7.56 -24.63
CA VAL A 117 7.10 7.72 -26.08
C VAL A 117 7.09 9.21 -26.41
N ASN A 118 8.13 9.68 -27.10
CA ASN A 118 8.32 11.10 -27.43
C ASN A 118 8.23 12.01 -26.20
N GLY A 119 8.88 11.60 -25.10
CA GLY A 119 8.91 12.30 -23.82
C GLY A 119 7.61 12.24 -23.01
N LYS A 120 6.56 11.55 -23.49
CA LYS A 120 5.24 11.49 -22.85
C LYS A 120 4.95 10.09 -22.28
N PRO A 121 4.35 9.98 -21.10
CA PRO A 121 3.93 8.71 -20.54
C PRO A 121 2.71 8.16 -21.29
N ASN A 122 2.77 6.88 -21.66
CA ASN A 122 1.68 6.13 -22.26
C ASN A 122 1.50 4.83 -21.48
N THR A 123 0.27 4.52 -21.07
CA THR A 123 -0.06 3.23 -20.48
C THR A 123 -0.04 2.16 -21.55
N VAL A 124 0.79 1.13 -21.35
CA VAL A 124 0.99 0.02 -22.29
C VAL A 124 0.55 -1.34 -21.72
N GLY A 125 0.12 -1.36 -20.46
CA GLY A 125 -0.41 -2.54 -19.79
C GLY A 125 -0.79 -2.22 -18.35
N GLU A 126 -1.36 -3.21 -17.68
CA GLU A 126 -1.77 -3.13 -16.28
C GLU A 126 -1.26 -4.38 -15.55
N TYR A 127 -0.78 -4.21 -14.34
CA TYR A 127 -0.48 -5.28 -13.40
C TYR A 127 -1.51 -5.19 -12.27
N VAL A 128 -2.52 -6.06 -12.33
CA VAL A 128 -3.67 -6.00 -11.43
C VAL A 128 -3.72 -7.29 -10.62
N TYR A 129 -3.73 -7.19 -9.30
CA TYR A 129 -3.80 -8.37 -8.44
C TYR A 129 -5.13 -9.10 -8.57
N SER A 130 -6.22 -8.36 -8.80
CA SER A 130 -7.59 -8.91 -8.90
C SER A 130 -7.81 -9.87 -10.09
N GLN A 131 -6.88 -9.97 -11.03
CA GLN A 131 -7.00 -10.82 -12.22
C GLN A 131 -6.11 -12.06 -12.22
N VAL A 132 -5.26 -12.28 -11.21
CA VAL A 132 -4.46 -13.52 -11.12
C VAL A 132 -5.34 -14.63 -10.55
N ARG A 133 -6.15 -15.26 -11.42
CA ARG A 133 -6.75 -16.58 -11.13
C ARG A 133 -5.65 -17.63 -11.25
N PHE A 134 -5.23 -18.21 -10.12
CA PHE A 134 -4.54 -19.50 -10.11
C PHE A 134 -5.54 -20.63 -10.33
#